data_AF-A0A8C4SVQ7-F1
#
_entry.id   AF-A0A8C4SVQ7-F1
#
_cell.length_a   1.000
_cell.length_b   1.000
_cell.length_c   1.000
_cell.angle_alpha   90.00
_cell.angle_beta   90.00
_cell.angle_gamma   90.00
#
_symmetry.space_group_name_H-M   'P 1'
#
loop_
_entity.id
_entity.type
_entity.pdbx_description
1 polymer ?
#
loop_
_entity_poly.entity_id
_entity_poly.type
_entity_poly.pdbx_seq_one_letter_code
_entity_poly.pdbx_strand_id
1 'polypeptide(L)'
;MALTLEEARRMGWLLLKGVLRFTFMVLNNLVAIPSYVFYLILLQPLRLLDSPTFWYIEGVMFKWLLAMVSSWGWSAGYTVMEWGDDVRPITEDEAMVIVNHQSTGDVCTLMMCLQDKGTVVRKMLWLMDHIFKYTNFGLVSLIHGDFFIRQGKAHRDQQLVLLKDHLDKYYHSRDRKWIVLFPEGGFLRKRRETSQLYSKKNNLPFLTHVTLPRIGATQVILKTLCPQQENGSFAGAEETRAASKPKGLQWVIDVTIAYSRARPMDIQTWILAYRSPAVTHVHYRIYPIKDVPLETEPLTNWLYQRFVEKEALLAHFYETGAFPPPKGQHEAQPKEMTLDPKWLLLVQSFAFASGYFWYNVLQYFYYCFF
;
A
#
# COMPACT_ATOMS: atom_id res chain seq x y z
N MET A 1 40.85 6.74 -11.88
CA MET A 1 40.73 8.04 -11.19
C MET A 1 40.84 7.74 -9.71
N ALA A 2 41.89 8.21 -9.03
CA ALA A 2 42.07 7.95 -7.59
C ALA A 2 41.01 8.73 -6.80
N LEU A 3 40.31 8.08 -5.87
CA LEU A 3 39.38 8.77 -4.96
C LEU A 3 40.16 9.80 -4.15
N THR A 4 39.63 11.02 -4.05
CA THR A 4 40.14 12.00 -3.10
C THR A 4 39.94 11.52 -1.66
N LEU A 5 40.76 11.97 -0.71
CA LEU A 5 40.63 11.61 0.71
C LEU A 5 39.24 11.98 1.26
N GLU A 6 38.65 13.06 0.77
CA GLU A 6 37.31 13.52 1.15
C GLU A 6 36.20 12.62 0.60
N GLU A 7 36.28 12.22 -0.67
CA GLU A 7 35.38 11.23 -1.26
C GLU A 7 35.49 9.87 -0.54
N ALA A 8 36.71 9.46 -0.18
CA ALA A 8 36.94 8.22 0.55
C ALA A 8 36.32 8.27 1.96
N ARG A 9 36.47 9.40 2.68
CA ARG A 9 35.83 9.62 3.99
C ARG A 9 34.30 9.61 3.88
N ARG A 10 33.74 10.32 2.90
CA ARG A 10 32.29 10.36 2.64
C ARG A 10 31.75 8.97 2.32
N MET A 11 32.45 8.21 1.47
CA MET A 11 32.08 6.84 1.13
C MET A 11 32.15 5.93 2.36
N GLY A 12 33.20 6.03 3.18
CA GLY A 12 33.33 5.29 4.44
C GLY A 12 32.19 5.58 5.42
N TRP A 13 31.79 6.84 5.55
CA TRP A 13 30.64 7.23 6.37
C TRP A 13 29.32 6.67 5.84
N LEU A 14 29.07 6.74 4.53
CA LEU A 14 27.87 6.18 3.91
C LEU A 14 27.80 4.66 4.08
N LEU A 15 28.94 3.97 3.96
CA LEU A 15 29.02 2.52 4.19
C LEU A 15 28.72 2.18 5.64
N LEU A 16 29.36 2.86 6.61
CA LEU A 16 29.10 2.64 8.03
C LEU A 16 27.63 2.89 8.38
N LYS A 17 27.06 4.02 7.93
CA LYS A 17 25.64 4.35 8.11
C LYS A 17 24.75 3.28 7.50
N GLY A 18 25.04 2.84 6.28
CA GLY A 18 24.30 1.80 5.58
C GLY A 18 24.31 0.47 6.34
N VAL A 19 25.49 0.04 6.83
CA VAL A 19 25.64 -1.18 7.63
C VAL A 19 24.87 -1.08 8.93
N LEU A 20 25.02 0.00 9.70
CA LEU A 20 24.29 0.18 10.97
C LEU A 20 22.77 0.13 10.78
N ARG A 21 22.27 0.79 9.73
CA ARG A 21 20.83 0.79 9.40
C ARG A 21 20.34 -0.57 8.94
N PHE A 22 21.12 -1.27 8.12
CA PHE A 22 20.80 -2.62 7.69
C PHE A 22 20.76 -3.58 8.88
N THR A 23 21.77 -3.55 9.75
CA THR A 23 21.81 -4.33 10.98
C THR A 23 20.62 -4.03 11.87
N PHE A 24 20.28 -2.75 12.07
CA PHE A 24 19.10 -2.36 12.83
C PHE A 24 17.80 -2.92 12.23
N MET A 25 17.62 -2.79 10.91
CA MET A 25 16.45 -3.35 10.20
C MET A 25 16.37 -4.87 10.35
N VAL A 26 17.49 -5.60 10.24
CA VAL A 26 17.53 -7.05 10.41
C VAL A 26 17.16 -7.43 11.84
N LEU A 27 17.79 -6.83 12.85
CA LEU A 27 17.47 -7.08 14.27
C LEU A 27 16.01 -6.78 14.57
N ASN A 28 15.49 -5.67 14.04
CA ASN A 28 14.11 -5.26 14.23
C ASN A 28 13.12 -6.28 13.63
N ASN A 29 13.36 -6.76 12.41
CA ASN A 29 12.53 -7.80 11.80
C ASN A 29 12.63 -9.14 12.53
N LEU A 30 13.82 -9.50 13.03
CA LEU A 30 14.04 -10.73 13.79
C LEU A 30 13.28 -10.76 15.11
N VAL A 31 13.02 -9.61 15.74
CA VAL A 31 12.22 -9.55 16.97
C VAL A 31 10.74 -9.31 16.68
N ALA A 32 10.41 -8.40 15.75
CA ALA A 32 9.04 -7.93 15.56
C ALA A 32 8.14 -8.98 14.87
N ILE A 33 8.64 -9.63 13.81
CA ILE A 33 7.82 -10.55 13.00
C ILE A 33 7.53 -11.84 13.77
N PRO A 34 8.51 -12.52 14.40
CA PRO A 34 8.22 -13.67 15.25
C PRO A 34 7.30 -13.31 16.42
N SER A 35 7.51 -12.16 17.08
CA SER A 35 6.61 -11.70 18.15
C SER A 35 5.18 -11.55 17.66
N TYR A 36 4.98 -10.91 16.51
CA TYR A 36 3.68 -10.79 15.86
C TYR A 36 3.03 -12.16 15.64
N VAL A 37 3.76 -13.12 15.08
CA VAL A 37 3.26 -14.48 14.86
C VAL A 37 2.90 -15.18 16.17
N PHE A 38 3.76 -15.11 17.20
CA PHE A 38 3.52 -15.77 18.48
C PHE A 38 2.32 -15.19 19.23
N TYR A 39 2.15 -13.86 19.22
CA TYR A 39 0.95 -13.25 19.79
C TYR A 39 -0.32 -13.73 19.07
N LEU A 40 -0.31 -13.83 17.74
CA LEU A 40 -1.48 -14.32 17.02
C LEU A 40 -1.74 -15.81 17.21
N ILE A 41 -0.69 -16.63 17.41
CA ILE A 41 -0.86 -18.03 17.83
C ILE A 41 -1.51 -18.10 19.21
N LEU A 42 -1.01 -17.31 20.17
CA LEU A 42 -1.57 -17.24 21.52
C LEU A 42 -3.05 -16.79 21.52
N LEU A 43 -3.40 -15.89 20.60
CA LEU A 43 -4.76 -15.34 20.46
C LEU A 43 -5.71 -16.19 19.60
N GLN A 44 -5.32 -17.40 19.15
CA GLN A 44 -6.25 -18.25 18.38
C GLN A 44 -7.56 -18.61 19.12
N PRO A 45 -7.58 -18.87 20.45
CA PRO A 45 -8.84 -19.05 21.17
C PRO A 45 -9.76 -17.83 21.07
N LEU A 46 -9.20 -16.61 21.15
CA LEU A 46 -9.96 -15.38 20.97
C LEU A 46 -10.57 -15.30 19.56
N ARG A 47 -9.86 -15.75 18.53
CA ARG A 47 -10.39 -15.80 17.17
C ARG A 47 -11.65 -16.66 17.05
N LEU A 48 -11.73 -17.76 17.80
CA LEU A 48 -12.88 -18.68 17.79
C LEU A 48 -14.07 -18.12 18.59
N LEU A 49 -13.79 -17.39 19.67
CA LEU A 49 -14.81 -16.85 20.57
C LEU A 49 -15.33 -15.46 20.13
N ASP A 50 -14.43 -14.59 19.66
CA ASP A 50 -14.70 -13.22 19.22
C ASP A 50 -13.75 -12.84 18.06
N SER A 51 -14.11 -13.31 16.87
CA SER A 51 -13.36 -13.04 15.63
C SER A 51 -13.19 -11.54 15.34
N PRO A 52 -14.21 -10.66 15.49
CA PRO A 52 -14.04 -9.22 15.32
C PRO A 52 -12.94 -8.62 16.19
N THR A 53 -12.89 -8.95 17.48
CA THR A 53 -11.84 -8.44 18.38
C THR A 53 -10.46 -8.98 18.02
N PHE A 54 -10.36 -10.25 17.59
CA PHE A 54 -9.10 -10.80 17.09
C PHE A 54 -8.55 -10.00 15.89
N TRP A 55 -9.38 -9.71 14.88
CA TRP A 55 -8.95 -8.95 13.69
C TRP A 55 -8.70 -7.48 14.00
N TYR A 56 -9.39 -6.91 14.99
CA TYR A 56 -9.05 -5.59 15.53
C TYR A 56 -7.61 -5.57 16.07
N ILE A 57 -7.26 -6.54 16.93
CA ILE A 57 -5.93 -6.63 17.55
C ILE A 57 -4.86 -6.89 16.48
N GLU A 58 -5.08 -7.87 15.61
CA GLU A 58 -4.18 -8.20 14.49
C GLU A 58 -3.89 -6.97 13.65
N GLY A 59 -4.92 -6.22 13.27
CA GLY A 59 -4.75 -5.04 12.45
C GLY A 59 -4.02 -3.89 13.17
N VAL A 60 -4.17 -3.75 14.50
CA VAL A 60 -3.36 -2.80 15.30
C VAL A 60 -1.89 -3.19 15.24
N MET A 61 -1.58 -4.48 15.45
CA MET A 61 -0.21 -4.98 15.37
C MET A 61 0.37 -4.87 13.95
N PHE A 62 -0.44 -5.10 12.92
CA PHE A 62 -0.07 -4.89 11.52
C PHE A 62 0.30 -3.41 11.27
N LYS A 63 -0.50 -2.46 11.76
CA LYS A 63 -0.18 -1.03 11.71
C LYS A 63 1.16 -0.69 12.39
N TRP A 64 1.51 -1.41 13.46
CA TRP A 64 2.80 -1.21 14.14
C TRP A 64 3.97 -1.73 13.31
N LEU A 65 3.85 -2.91 12.70
CA LEU A 65 4.86 -3.43 11.77
C LEU A 65 5.09 -2.47 10.59
N LEU A 66 4.01 -1.92 10.02
CA LEU A 66 4.11 -0.96 8.92
C LEU A 66 4.68 0.40 9.38
N ALA A 67 4.48 0.79 10.65
CA ALA A 67 5.16 1.94 11.24
C ALA A 67 6.69 1.73 11.32
N MET A 68 7.15 0.50 11.57
CA MET A 68 8.59 0.18 11.55
C MET A 68 9.17 0.35 10.13
N VAL A 69 8.44 -0.10 9.10
CA VAL A 69 8.82 0.13 7.70
C VAL A 69 8.90 1.63 7.39
N SER A 70 7.89 2.39 7.84
CA SER A 70 7.84 3.85 7.70
C SER A 70 9.03 4.54 8.37
N SER A 71 9.50 4.02 9.50
CA SER A 71 10.66 4.55 10.22
C SER A 71 11.97 4.44 9.43
N TRP A 72 12.08 3.52 8.45
CA TRP A 72 13.25 3.44 7.59
C TRP A 72 13.39 4.70 6.75
N GLY A 73 12.31 5.15 6.10
CA GLY A 73 12.33 6.37 5.30
C GLY A 73 12.52 7.62 6.15
N TRP A 74 11.74 7.72 7.24
CA TRP A 74 11.79 8.85 8.15
C TRP A 74 13.20 9.08 8.73
N SER A 75 13.85 8.02 9.24
CA SER A 75 15.21 8.12 9.79
C SER A 75 16.29 8.35 8.72
N ALA A 76 15.98 8.18 7.43
CA ALA A 76 16.86 8.52 6.32
C ALA A 76 16.73 9.97 5.86
N GLY A 77 15.74 10.72 6.37
CA GLY A 77 15.38 12.05 5.88
C GLY A 77 14.55 12.00 4.59
N TYR A 78 13.86 10.88 4.32
CA TYR A 78 12.89 10.82 3.23
C TYR A 78 11.52 11.20 3.76
N THR A 79 10.87 12.17 3.12
CA THR A 79 9.54 12.66 3.52
C THR A 79 8.57 12.61 2.35
N VAL A 80 7.28 12.79 2.66
CA VAL A 80 6.21 12.84 1.67
C VAL A 80 5.45 14.15 1.73
N MET A 81 5.22 14.73 0.57
CA MET A 81 4.29 15.85 0.37
C MET A 81 3.02 15.34 -0.28
N GLU A 82 1.89 15.59 0.34
CA GLU A 82 0.55 15.21 -0.09
C GLU A 82 -0.13 16.36 -0.86
N TRP A 83 -0.81 16.05 -1.95
CA TRP A 83 -1.45 17.00 -2.87
C TRP A 83 -2.84 16.52 -3.27
N GLY A 84 -3.67 17.42 -3.79
CA GLY A 84 -5.00 17.08 -4.28
C GLY A 84 -6.03 16.97 -3.16
N ASP A 85 -6.94 16.01 -3.27
CA ASP A 85 -8.07 15.86 -2.35
C ASP A 85 -7.63 15.39 -0.95
N ASP A 86 -8.36 15.79 0.11
CA ASP A 86 -8.14 15.27 1.47
C ASP A 86 -8.87 13.94 1.66
N VAL A 87 -8.11 12.87 1.92
CA VAL A 87 -8.67 11.53 2.16
C VAL A 87 -9.14 11.31 3.61
N ARG A 88 -8.82 12.22 4.55
CA ARG A 88 -9.20 12.08 5.97
C ARG A 88 -10.70 11.86 6.21
N PRO A 89 -11.62 12.54 5.51
CA PRO A 89 -13.05 12.35 5.74
C PRO A 89 -13.56 10.95 5.38
N ILE A 90 -12.84 10.20 4.53
CA ILE A 90 -13.27 8.91 3.99
C ILE A 90 -12.45 7.73 4.53
N THR A 91 -11.62 7.93 5.56
CA THR A 91 -10.73 6.89 6.11
C THR A 91 -11.49 5.70 6.70
N GLU A 92 -12.73 5.93 7.11
CA GLU A 92 -13.60 4.90 7.67
C GLU A 92 -14.56 4.29 6.64
N ASP A 93 -14.54 4.74 5.39
CA ASP A 93 -15.32 4.16 4.31
C ASP A 93 -14.52 3.08 3.57
N GLU A 94 -15.23 2.18 2.88
CA GLU A 94 -14.63 1.18 2.00
C GLU A 94 -14.20 1.84 0.68
N ALA A 95 -12.94 1.64 0.29
CA ALA A 95 -12.37 2.29 -0.88
C ALA A 95 -11.40 1.39 -1.66
N MET A 96 -11.40 1.54 -2.99
CA MET A 96 -10.42 0.93 -3.87
C MET A 96 -9.36 1.96 -4.22
N VAL A 97 -8.10 1.66 -3.93
CA VAL A 97 -6.98 2.58 -4.10
C VAL A 97 -6.15 2.15 -5.31
N ILE A 98 -6.24 2.91 -6.40
CA ILE A 98 -5.45 2.66 -7.61
C ILE A 98 -4.22 3.57 -7.63
N VAL A 99 -3.04 2.98 -7.86
CA VAL A 99 -1.76 3.69 -7.78
C VAL A 99 -0.93 3.46 -9.05
N ASN A 100 -0.23 4.48 -9.54
CA ASN A 100 0.84 4.27 -10.53
C ASN A 100 2.03 3.54 -9.89
N HIS A 101 2.82 2.82 -10.69
CA HIS A 101 3.88 1.97 -10.18
C HIS A 101 5.25 2.31 -10.76
N GLN A 102 6.04 3.07 -10.02
CA GLN A 102 7.38 3.52 -10.39
C GLN A 102 8.47 2.57 -9.86
N SER A 103 8.34 2.10 -8.63
CA SER A 103 9.41 1.38 -7.91
C SER A 103 8.93 0.56 -6.72
N THR A 104 9.85 -0.17 -6.08
CA THR A 104 9.55 -0.86 -4.81
C THR A 104 9.33 0.11 -3.65
N GLY A 105 9.84 1.33 -3.71
CA GLY A 105 9.62 2.35 -2.68
C GLY A 105 8.21 2.93 -2.68
N ASP A 106 7.40 2.68 -3.70
CA ASP A 106 6.00 3.14 -3.77
C ASP A 106 5.20 2.58 -2.59
N VAL A 107 5.41 1.31 -2.25
CA VAL A 107 4.77 0.63 -1.12
C VAL A 107 5.20 1.26 0.21
N CYS A 108 6.51 1.52 0.38
CA CYS A 108 7.02 2.20 1.57
C CYS A 108 6.45 3.63 1.70
N THR A 109 6.31 4.33 0.57
CA THR A 109 5.73 5.68 0.50
C THR A 109 4.28 5.66 1.00
N LEU A 110 3.47 4.71 0.53
CA LEU A 110 2.07 4.55 0.95
C LEU A 110 1.94 4.16 2.43
N MET A 111 2.76 3.21 2.91
CA MET A 111 2.81 2.84 4.33
C MET A 111 3.13 4.06 5.20
N MET A 112 4.04 4.92 4.73
CA MET A 112 4.49 6.11 5.44
C MET A 112 3.41 7.20 5.49
N CYS A 113 2.83 7.60 4.35
CA CYS A 113 1.89 8.73 4.31
C CYS A 113 0.49 8.37 4.84
N LEU A 114 0.10 7.09 4.87
CA LEU A 114 -1.18 6.66 5.42
C LEU A 114 -1.15 6.42 6.93
N GLN A 115 0.02 6.46 7.57
CA GLN A 115 0.20 6.10 8.98
C GLN A 115 -0.61 6.99 9.94
N ASP A 116 -0.78 8.27 9.61
CA ASP A 116 -1.54 9.27 10.37
C ASP A 116 -3.04 9.30 10.03
N LYS A 117 -3.51 8.46 9.10
CA LYS A 117 -4.89 8.49 8.58
C LYS A 117 -5.79 7.51 9.31
N GLY A 118 -5.86 7.65 10.63
CA GLY A 118 -6.75 6.86 11.49
C GLY A 118 -6.53 5.36 11.35
N THR A 119 -7.57 4.64 10.92
CA THR A 119 -7.57 3.17 10.84
C THR A 119 -7.19 2.61 9.47
N VAL A 120 -6.84 3.46 8.49
CA VAL A 120 -6.53 3.04 7.11
C VAL A 120 -5.48 1.92 7.06
N VAL A 121 -4.30 2.14 7.64
CA VAL A 121 -3.20 1.15 7.59
C VAL A 121 -3.58 -0.17 8.26
N ARG A 122 -4.43 -0.11 9.28
CA ARG A 122 -4.93 -1.29 9.99
C ARG A 122 -5.88 -2.14 9.14
N LYS A 123 -6.67 -1.48 8.28
CA LYS A 123 -7.76 -2.07 7.51
C LYS A 123 -7.47 -2.18 6.02
N MET A 124 -6.22 -1.94 5.61
CA MET A 124 -5.84 -2.02 4.20
C MET A 124 -5.60 -3.46 3.76
N LEU A 125 -5.88 -3.78 2.51
CA LEU A 125 -5.59 -5.06 1.89
C LEU A 125 -4.71 -4.81 0.68
N TRP A 126 -3.58 -5.50 0.59
CA TRP A 126 -2.64 -5.37 -0.50
C TRP A 126 -2.85 -6.42 -1.59
N LEU A 127 -2.80 -5.99 -2.85
CA LEU A 127 -2.60 -6.88 -4.00
C LEU A 127 -1.13 -6.84 -4.40
N MET A 128 -0.42 -7.95 -4.16
CA MET A 128 1.04 -8.03 -4.33
C MET A 128 1.45 -9.15 -5.27
N ASP A 129 2.63 -9.02 -5.87
CA ASP A 129 3.21 -10.10 -6.67
C ASP A 129 3.47 -11.36 -5.82
N HIS A 130 3.19 -12.53 -6.38
CA HIS A 130 3.38 -13.81 -5.72
C HIS A 130 4.79 -14.03 -5.15
N ILE A 131 5.84 -13.41 -5.71
CA ILE A 131 7.20 -13.53 -5.18
C ILE A 131 7.32 -13.03 -3.73
N PHE A 132 6.51 -12.04 -3.32
CA PHE A 132 6.56 -11.48 -1.97
C PHE A 132 6.13 -12.48 -0.91
N LYS A 133 5.38 -13.51 -1.26
CA LYS A 133 4.95 -14.59 -0.37
C LYS A 133 6.13 -15.29 0.33
N TYR A 134 7.30 -15.32 -0.31
CA TYR A 134 8.51 -15.97 0.19
C TYR A 134 9.43 -15.04 1.01
N THR A 135 8.96 -13.85 1.33
CA THR A 135 9.71 -12.88 2.14
C THR A 135 9.14 -12.82 3.56
N ASN A 136 9.88 -12.21 4.49
CA ASN A 136 9.40 -11.94 5.84
C ASN A 136 8.08 -11.13 5.84
N PHE A 137 7.93 -10.18 4.89
CA PHE A 137 6.67 -9.45 4.68
C PHE A 137 5.56 -10.37 4.18
N GLY A 138 5.89 -11.36 3.36
CA GLY A 138 4.96 -12.36 2.85
C GLY A 138 4.24 -13.12 3.95
N LEU A 139 4.96 -13.50 5.02
CA LEU A 139 4.37 -14.17 6.18
C LEU A 139 3.33 -13.26 6.88
N VAL A 140 3.70 -12.01 7.14
CA VAL A 140 2.80 -11.01 7.75
C VAL A 140 1.56 -10.82 6.88
N SER A 141 1.76 -10.63 5.57
CA SER A 141 0.70 -10.44 4.58
C SER A 141 -0.24 -11.64 4.45
N LEU A 142 0.28 -12.88 4.50
CA LEU A 142 -0.54 -14.09 4.53
C LEU A 142 -1.46 -14.14 5.76
N ILE A 143 -0.92 -13.78 6.92
CA ILE A 143 -1.67 -13.74 8.18
C ILE A 143 -2.71 -12.61 8.13
N HIS A 144 -2.33 -11.43 7.62
CA HIS A 144 -3.22 -10.29 7.45
C HIS A 144 -4.38 -10.61 6.49
N GLY A 145 -4.12 -11.41 5.46
CA GLY A 145 -5.11 -11.75 4.44
C GLY A 145 -4.99 -10.88 3.21
N ASP A 146 -3.78 -10.43 2.90
CA ASP A 146 -3.44 -9.84 1.61
C ASP A 146 -3.53 -10.86 0.48
N PHE A 147 -3.69 -10.38 -0.75
CA PHE A 147 -3.81 -11.23 -1.92
C PHE A 147 -2.53 -11.23 -2.76
N PHE A 148 -2.03 -12.43 -3.07
CA PHE A 148 -0.84 -12.62 -3.91
C PHE A 148 -1.25 -13.01 -5.33
N ILE A 149 -0.98 -12.12 -6.28
CA ILE A 149 -1.25 -12.33 -7.70
C ILE A 149 -0.03 -12.90 -8.43
N ARG A 150 -0.21 -14.03 -9.11
CA ARG A 150 0.79 -14.58 -10.01
C ARG A 150 0.71 -13.89 -11.37
N GLN A 151 1.81 -13.26 -11.80
CA GLN A 151 1.90 -12.64 -13.11
C GLN A 151 2.03 -13.69 -14.23
N GLY A 152 1.56 -13.33 -15.43
CA GLY A 152 1.68 -14.16 -16.63
C GLY A 152 0.34 -14.38 -17.33
N LYS A 153 0.36 -14.59 -18.66
CA LYS A 153 -0.85 -14.82 -19.44
C LYS A 153 -1.56 -16.12 -19.02
N ALA A 154 -0.80 -17.19 -18.78
CA ALA A 154 -1.34 -18.52 -18.46
C ALA A 154 -2.14 -18.58 -17.15
N HIS A 155 -1.84 -17.71 -16.19
CA HIS A 155 -2.51 -17.72 -14.88
C HIS A 155 -3.59 -16.64 -14.76
N ARG A 156 -3.74 -15.74 -15.74
CA ARG A 156 -4.54 -14.52 -15.60
C ARG A 156 -5.97 -14.82 -15.15
N ASP A 157 -6.68 -15.68 -15.88
CA ASP A 157 -8.11 -15.91 -15.65
C ASP A 157 -8.32 -16.66 -14.33
N GLN A 158 -7.46 -17.63 -14.03
CA GLN A 158 -7.47 -18.35 -12.75
C GLN A 158 -7.22 -17.39 -11.56
N GLN A 159 -6.29 -16.44 -11.69
CA GLN A 159 -6.01 -15.48 -10.62
C GLN A 159 -7.18 -14.52 -10.37
N LEU A 160 -7.99 -14.22 -11.37
CA LEU A 160 -9.19 -13.39 -11.20
C LEU A 160 -10.28 -14.13 -10.43
N VAL A 161 -10.47 -15.43 -10.68
CA VAL A 161 -11.37 -16.29 -9.90
C VAL A 161 -10.89 -16.38 -8.45
N LEU A 162 -9.59 -16.64 -8.24
CA LEU A 162 -9.01 -16.69 -6.89
C LEU A 162 -9.11 -15.36 -6.15
N LEU A 163 -8.99 -14.23 -6.85
CA LEU A 163 -9.18 -12.92 -6.25
C LEU A 163 -10.62 -12.75 -5.76
N LYS A 164 -11.61 -13.10 -6.58
CA LYS A 164 -13.02 -13.06 -6.16
C LYS A 164 -13.25 -13.90 -4.91
N ASP A 165 -12.84 -15.16 -4.92
CA ASP A 165 -13.04 -16.08 -3.79
C ASP A 165 -12.34 -15.58 -2.51
N HIS A 166 -11.16 -14.96 -2.66
CA HIS A 166 -10.42 -14.36 -1.55
C HIS A 166 -11.15 -13.15 -0.96
N LEU A 167 -11.70 -12.27 -1.80
CA LEU A 167 -12.48 -11.12 -1.34
C LEU A 167 -13.76 -11.57 -0.62
N ASP A 168 -14.51 -12.52 -1.20
CA ASP A 168 -15.71 -13.10 -0.60
C ASP A 168 -15.42 -13.69 0.78
N LYS A 169 -14.26 -14.33 0.94
CA LYS A 169 -13.88 -15.02 2.18
C LYS A 169 -13.28 -14.11 3.25
N TYR A 170 -12.43 -13.15 2.88
CA TYR A 170 -11.55 -12.45 3.83
C TYR A 170 -11.76 -10.94 3.94
N TYR A 171 -12.37 -10.27 2.95
CA TYR A 171 -12.43 -8.81 2.97
C TYR A 171 -13.29 -8.29 4.14
N HIS A 172 -14.58 -8.63 4.19
CA HIS A 172 -15.45 -8.20 5.29
C HIS A 172 -15.19 -8.99 6.58
N SER A 173 -14.87 -10.28 6.50
CA SER A 173 -14.68 -11.13 7.69
C SER A 173 -13.45 -10.75 8.52
N ARG A 174 -12.51 -9.99 7.94
CA ARG A 174 -11.32 -9.44 8.62
C ARG A 174 -11.35 -7.92 8.74
N ASP A 175 -12.52 -7.29 8.61
CA ASP A 175 -12.72 -5.84 8.75
C ASP A 175 -11.76 -5.01 7.87
N ARG A 176 -11.59 -5.44 6.60
CA ARG A 176 -10.82 -4.71 5.59
C ARG A 176 -11.70 -3.67 4.91
N LYS A 177 -11.12 -2.50 4.64
CA LYS A 177 -11.80 -1.36 4.02
C LYS A 177 -11.09 -0.84 2.77
N TRP A 178 -9.77 -0.71 2.80
CA TRP A 178 -9.03 -0.09 1.70
C TRP A 178 -8.28 -1.14 0.90
N ILE A 179 -8.63 -1.37 -0.36
CA ILE A 179 -7.93 -2.34 -1.21
C ILE A 179 -6.96 -1.63 -2.15
N VAL A 180 -5.66 -1.86 -1.96
CA VAL A 180 -4.61 -1.18 -2.71
C VAL A 180 -4.11 -2.06 -3.85
N LEU A 181 -4.13 -1.50 -5.06
CA LEU A 181 -3.61 -2.16 -6.25
C LEU A 181 -2.85 -1.21 -7.16
N PHE A 182 -1.95 -1.80 -7.96
CA PHE A 182 -1.15 -1.12 -8.98
C PHE A 182 -1.59 -1.62 -10.37
N PRO A 183 -2.58 -0.97 -11.03
CA PRO A 183 -3.16 -1.48 -12.27
C PRO A 183 -2.18 -1.63 -13.43
N GLU A 184 -1.03 -0.94 -13.42
CA GLU A 184 0.07 -1.12 -14.39
C GLU A 184 0.58 -2.59 -14.48
N GLY A 185 0.38 -3.35 -13.39
CA GLY A 185 0.74 -4.77 -13.32
C GLY A 185 2.26 -5.01 -13.32
N GLY A 186 3.04 -4.02 -12.91
CA GLY A 186 4.49 -4.07 -12.74
C GLY A 186 5.12 -2.67 -12.80
N PHE A 187 6.39 -2.55 -12.41
CA PHE A 187 7.11 -1.26 -12.43
C PHE A 187 7.18 -0.67 -13.85
N LEU A 188 7.01 0.64 -13.95
CA LEU A 188 7.10 1.43 -15.20
C LEU A 188 8.32 1.03 -16.04
N ARG A 189 9.52 0.99 -15.43
CA ARG A 189 10.78 0.63 -16.12
C ARG A 189 10.70 -0.70 -16.86
N LYS A 190 9.94 -1.68 -16.34
CA LYS A 190 9.80 -3.02 -16.95
C LYS A 190 8.65 -3.09 -17.97
N ARG A 191 7.69 -2.18 -17.89
CA ARG A 191 6.40 -2.29 -18.61
C ARG A 191 6.25 -1.27 -19.73
N ARG A 192 6.94 -0.13 -19.64
CA ARG A 192 6.78 1.04 -20.54
C ARG A 192 6.83 0.66 -22.01
N GLU A 193 7.90 0.02 -22.46
CA GLU A 193 8.07 -0.34 -23.87
C GLU A 193 6.94 -1.25 -24.37
N THR A 194 6.63 -2.32 -23.61
CA THR A 194 5.54 -3.23 -23.98
C THR A 194 4.17 -2.55 -23.99
N SER A 195 3.95 -1.58 -23.10
CA SER A 195 2.73 -0.79 -23.03
C SER A 195 2.61 0.15 -24.23
N GLN A 196 3.71 0.80 -24.64
CA GLN A 196 3.75 1.70 -25.79
C GLN A 196 3.52 0.94 -27.11
N LEU A 197 4.10 -0.26 -27.25
CA LEU A 197 3.83 -1.15 -28.39
C LEU A 197 2.36 -1.56 -28.47
N TYR A 198 1.76 -1.93 -27.33
CA TYR A 198 0.33 -2.22 -27.26
C TYR A 198 -0.51 -0.99 -27.62
N SER A 199 -0.10 0.19 -27.14
CA SER A 199 -0.79 1.45 -27.44
C SER A 199 -0.81 1.76 -28.93
N LYS A 200 0.36 1.67 -29.58
CA LYS A 200 0.51 1.89 -31.03
C LYS A 200 -0.30 0.89 -31.85
N LYS A 201 -0.35 -0.38 -31.43
CA LYS A 201 -1.10 -1.43 -32.13
C LYS A 201 -2.62 -1.21 -32.07
N ASN A 202 -3.13 -0.63 -30.98
CA ASN A 202 -4.57 -0.50 -30.74
C ASN A 202 -5.07 0.96 -30.83
N ASN A 203 -4.27 1.88 -31.37
CA ASN A 203 -4.60 3.31 -31.47
C ASN A 203 -4.99 3.95 -30.13
N LEU A 204 -4.28 3.57 -29.06
CA LEU A 204 -4.48 4.12 -27.71
C LEU A 204 -3.46 5.23 -27.40
N PRO A 205 -3.70 6.06 -26.37
CA PRO A 205 -2.81 7.15 -25.98
C PRO A 205 -1.39 6.70 -25.64
N PHE A 206 -0.38 7.37 -26.21
CA PHE A 206 1.02 7.10 -25.93
C PHE A 206 1.44 7.70 -24.58
N LEU A 207 1.82 6.86 -23.62
CA LEU A 207 2.19 7.26 -22.25
C LEU A 207 3.68 7.02 -21.97
N THR A 208 4.33 7.91 -21.24
CA THR A 208 5.77 7.92 -20.98
C THR A 208 6.10 7.77 -19.48
N HIS A 209 5.33 8.43 -18.61
CA HIS A 209 5.51 8.46 -17.16
C HIS A 209 4.65 7.43 -16.42
N VAL A 210 3.66 6.85 -17.10
CA VAL A 210 2.88 5.68 -16.65
C VAL A 210 2.70 4.65 -17.78
N THR A 211 2.12 3.50 -17.45
CA THR A 211 1.66 2.51 -18.44
C THR A 211 0.16 2.36 -18.47
N LEU A 212 -0.37 1.84 -19.57
CA LEU A 212 -1.79 1.54 -19.70
C LEU A 212 -2.18 0.47 -18.67
N PRO A 213 -3.23 0.72 -17.87
CA PRO A 213 -3.62 -0.15 -16.78
C PRO A 213 -4.25 -1.44 -17.28
N ARG A 214 -4.11 -2.51 -16.49
CA ARG A 214 -4.85 -3.77 -16.66
C ARG A 214 -6.19 -3.67 -15.94
N ILE A 215 -7.25 -4.15 -16.58
CA ILE A 215 -8.63 -3.99 -16.10
C ILE A 215 -9.07 -5.11 -15.13
N GLY A 216 -8.53 -6.33 -15.29
CA GLY A 216 -9.10 -7.52 -14.65
C GLY A 216 -9.29 -7.43 -13.13
N ALA A 217 -8.24 -7.05 -12.38
CA ALA A 217 -8.33 -6.98 -10.92
C ALA A 217 -9.30 -5.88 -10.47
N THR A 218 -9.22 -4.69 -11.07
CA THR A 218 -10.14 -3.57 -10.83
C THR A 218 -11.59 -4.00 -11.06
N GLN A 219 -11.87 -4.69 -12.17
CA GLN A 219 -13.21 -5.15 -12.50
C GLN A 219 -13.75 -6.18 -11.51
N VAL A 220 -12.91 -7.15 -11.09
CA VAL A 220 -13.31 -8.14 -10.08
C VAL A 220 -13.62 -7.45 -8.75
N ILE A 221 -12.76 -6.55 -8.28
CA ILE A 221 -12.96 -5.82 -7.03
C ILE A 221 -14.26 -5.04 -7.06
N LEU A 222 -14.51 -4.26 -8.13
CA LEU A 222 -15.74 -3.49 -8.27
C LEU A 222 -16.98 -4.41 -8.31
N LYS A 223 -16.96 -5.48 -9.11
CA LYS A 223 -18.11 -6.40 -9.20
C LYS A 223 -18.39 -7.15 -7.90
N THR A 224 -17.37 -7.47 -7.13
CA THR A 224 -17.50 -8.22 -5.87
C THR A 224 -17.90 -7.33 -4.70
N LEU A 225 -17.35 -6.11 -4.61
CA LEU A 225 -17.49 -5.25 -3.42
C LEU A 225 -18.44 -4.07 -3.60
N CYS A 226 -18.79 -3.68 -4.82
CA CYS A 226 -19.84 -2.67 -4.99
C CYS A 226 -21.18 -3.24 -4.53
N PRO A 227 -22.00 -2.44 -3.83
CA PRO A 227 -23.37 -2.84 -3.51
C PRO A 227 -24.11 -3.14 -4.82
N GLN A 228 -24.56 -4.39 -4.99
CA GLN A 228 -25.48 -4.73 -6.07
C GLN A 228 -26.74 -3.90 -5.84
N GLN A 229 -27.06 -2.98 -6.75
CA GLN A 229 -28.43 -2.48 -6.83
C GLN A 229 -29.29 -3.69 -7.15
N GLU A 230 -30.00 -4.21 -6.15
CA GLU A 230 -31.06 -5.18 -6.38
C GLU A 230 -32.05 -4.50 -7.33
N ASN A 231 -32.03 -4.94 -8.59
CA ASN A 231 -32.96 -4.50 -9.60
C ASN A 231 -34.39 -4.79 -9.13
N GLY A 232 -35.11 -3.73 -8.76
CA GLY A 232 -36.56 -3.65 -8.80
C GLY A 232 -37.32 -4.39 -7.70
N SER A 233 -37.55 -3.73 -6.57
CA SER A 233 -38.91 -3.70 -6.01
C SER A 233 -39.17 -2.38 -5.29
N PHE A 234 -40.16 -1.64 -5.77
CA PHE A 234 -40.90 -0.70 -4.93
C PHE A 234 -41.73 -1.54 -3.96
N ALA A 235 -41.36 -1.59 -2.68
CA ALA A 235 -42.28 -2.01 -1.63
C ALA A 235 -41.80 -1.49 -0.27
N GLY A 236 -42.58 -0.55 0.27
CA GLY A 236 -43.06 -0.54 1.66
C GLY A 236 -42.07 -0.72 2.81
N ALA A 237 -41.94 0.36 3.58
CA ALA A 237 -41.77 0.38 5.03
C ALA A 237 -41.68 -0.99 5.73
N GLU A 238 -40.51 -1.28 6.31
CA GLU A 238 -40.39 -1.89 7.63
C GLU A 238 -38.97 -1.66 8.17
N GLU A 239 -38.84 -0.57 8.94
CA GLU A 239 -37.70 -0.31 9.82
C GLU A 239 -37.73 -1.30 10.98
N THR A 240 -37.27 -2.53 10.77
CA THR A 240 -37.01 -3.42 11.91
C THR A 240 -35.86 -4.39 11.64
N ARG A 241 -34.73 -4.11 12.31
CA ARG A 241 -33.59 -5.02 12.62
C ARG A 241 -32.75 -5.52 11.44
N ALA A 242 -32.33 -4.63 10.55
CA ALA A 242 -31.19 -4.92 9.69
C ALA A 242 -29.89 -4.86 10.51
N ALA A 243 -29.35 -6.02 10.90
CA ALA A 243 -27.92 -6.11 11.17
C ALA A 243 -27.18 -5.45 10.00
N SER A 244 -26.38 -4.43 10.28
CA SER A 244 -25.83 -3.50 9.28
C SER A 244 -25.15 -4.26 8.15
N LYS A 245 -25.84 -4.41 7.01
CA LYS A 245 -25.18 -4.89 5.79
C LYS A 245 -24.04 -3.90 5.50
N PRO A 246 -22.82 -4.39 5.19
CA PRO A 246 -21.75 -3.49 4.78
C PRO A 246 -22.23 -2.65 3.61
N LYS A 247 -21.97 -1.34 3.65
CA LYS A 247 -22.39 -0.41 2.58
C LYS A 247 -21.73 -0.76 1.23
N GLY A 248 -20.72 -1.63 1.26
CA GLY A 248 -19.87 -1.95 0.12
C GLY A 248 -18.95 -0.79 -0.22
N LEU A 249 -18.21 -0.95 -1.32
CA LEU A 249 -17.28 0.05 -1.81
C LEU A 249 -17.97 1.40 -2.05
N GLN A 250 -17.49 2.47 -1.42
CA GLN A 250 -18.06 3.82 -1.55
C GLN A 250 -17.20 4.73 -2.44
N TRP A 251 -15.90 4.46 -2.54
CA TRP A 251 -14.94 5.35 -3.18
C TRP A 251 -13.90 4.62 -4.03
N VAL A 252 -13.43 5.29 -5.08
CA VAL A 252 -12.18 4.97 -5.76
C VAL A 252 -11.20 6.11 -5.50
N ILE A 253 -10.09 5.80 -4.81
CA ILE A 253 -9.02 6.74 -4.52
C ILE A 253 -7.93 6.53 -5.56
N ASP A 254 -7.72 7.54 -6.39
CA ASP A 254 -6.71 7.54 -7.43
C ASP A 254 -5.46 8.28 -6.97
N VAL A 255 -4.36 7.54 -6.77
CA VAL A 255 -3.12 8.03 -6.16
C VAL A 255 -2.00 8.11 -7.20
N THR A 256 -1.39 9.28 -7.33
CA THR A 256 -0.25 9.51 -8.22
C THR A 256 1.00 9.79 -7.38
N ILE A 257 1.95 8.86 -7.40
CA ILE A 257 3.26 8.98 -6.77
C ILE A 257 4.24 9.57 -7.79
N ALA A 258 4.86 10.69 -7.44
CA ALA A 258 5.90 11.34 -8.21
C ALA A 258 7.20 11.44 -7.40
N TYR A 259 8.31 11.03 -8.01
CA TYR A 259 9.64 11.14 -7.43
C TYR A 259 10.38 12.31 -8.05
N SER A 260 10.93 13.19 -7.22
CA SER A 260 11.74 14.34 -7.65
C SER A 260 12.75 13.96 -8.75
N ARG A 261 12.75 14.71 -9.86
CA ARG A 261 13.59 14.50 -11.05
C ARG A 261 13.40 13.15 -11.75
N ALA A 262 12.21 12.54 -11.63
CA ALA A 262 11.91 11.22 -12.18
C ALA A 262 12.94 10.15 -11.77
N ARG A 263 13.42 10.20 -10.52
CA ARG A 263 14.37 9.23 -9.94
C ARG A 263 13.73 8.42 -8.81
N PRO A 264 12.94 7.37 -9.13
CA PRO A 264 12.30 6.52 -8.14
C PRO A 264 13.27 5.96 -7.11
N MET A 265 12.78 5.72 -5.89
CA MET A 265 13.56 5.14 -4.80
C MET A 265 13.18 3.68 -4.62
N ASP A 266 14.15 2.77 -4.63
CA ASP A 266 13.90 1.38 -4.28
C ASP A 266 13.89 1.16 -2.76
N ILE A 267 13.38 0.01 -2.32
CA ILE A 267 13.38 -0.37 -0.91
C ILE A 267 14.80 -0.40 -0.29
N GLN A 268 15.84 -0.67 -1.08
CA GLN A 268 17.23 -0.65 -0.59
C GLN A 268 17.66 0.77 -0.24
N THR A 269 17.23 1.77 -1.01
CA THR A 269 17.43 3.19 -0.73
C THR A 269 16.83 3.55 0.62
N TRP A 270 15.61 3.08 0.92
CA TRP A 270 14.90 3.29 2.19
C TRP A 270 15.66 2.69 3.38
N ILE A 271 16.13 1.45 3.23
CA ILE A 271 16.84 0.73 4.28
C ILE A 271 18.23 1.35 4.52
N LEU A 272 19.04 1.46 3.48
CA LEU A 272 20.47 1.80 3.59
C LEU A 272 20.75 3.30 3.67
N ALA A 273 19.80 4.14 3.24
CA ALA A 273 19.96 5.60 3.18
C ALA A 273 21.21 6.06 2.40
N TYR A 274 21.53 5.40 1.28
CA TYR A 274 22.67 5.75 0.43
C TYR A 274 22.41 6.94 -0.51
N ARG A 275 21.15 7.39 -0.64
CA ARG A 275 20.77 8.61 -1.36
C ARG A 275 20.59 9.77 -0.39
N SER A 276 20.80 11.00 -0.88
CA SER A 276 20.50 12.20 -0.10
C SER A 276 19.02 12.27 0.29
N PRO A 277 18.68 12.92 1.42
CA PRO A 277 17.31 13.26 1.80
C PRO A 277 16.50 13.77 0.60
N ALA A 278 15.26 13.31 0.49
CA ALA A 278 14.43 13.53 -0.69
C ALA A 278 12.95 13.55 -0.32
N VAL A 279 12.20 14.37 -1.04
CA VAL A 279 10.76 14.47 -0.93
C VAL A 279 10.11 13.67 -2.07
N THR A 280 9.22 12.77 -1.70
CA THR A 280 8.31 12.09 -2.63
C THR A 280 6.95 12.79 -2.57
N HIS A 281 6.30 12.96 -3.73
CA HIS A 281 5.04 13.67 -3.82
C HIS A 281 3.92 12.69 -4.12
N VAL A 282 2.80 12.79 -3.40
CA VAL A 282 1.64 11.91 -3.54
C VAL A 282 0.42 12.78 -3.78
N HIS A 283 -0.20 12.63 -4.95
CA HIS A 283 -1.42 13.35 -5.30
C HIS A 283 -2.63 12.44 -5.23
N TYR A 284 -3.69 12.88 -4.54
CA TYR A 284 -4.95 12.16 -4.37
C TYR A 284 -6.04 12.75 -5.25
N ARG A 285 -6.85 11.87 -5.85
CA ARG A 285 -8.15 12.21 -6.46
C ARG A 285 -9.19 11.22 -5.99
N ILE A 286 -10.34 11.69 -5.54
CA ILE A 286 -11.38 10.85 -4.94
C ILE A 286 -12.60 10.83 -5.88
N TYR A 287 -13.05 9.62 -6.22
CA TYR A 287 -14.23 9.42 -7.05
C TYR A 287 -15.30 8.64 -6.26
N PRO A 288 -16.53 9.17 -6.13
CA PRO A 288 -17.66 8.40 -5.62
C PRO A 288 -17.89 7.15 -6.48
N ILE A 289 -18.23 6.03 -5.85
CA ILE A 289 -18.42 4.76 -6.58
C ILE A 289 -19.55 4.84 -7.62
N LYS A 290 -20.57 5.66 -7.35
CA LYS A 290 -21.70 5.93 -8.25
C LYS A 290 -21.27 6.53 -9.61
N ASP A 291 -20.11 7.18 -9.66
CA ASP A 291 -19.57 7.80 -10.86
C ASP A 291 -18.59 6.87 -11.61
N VAL A 292 -18.38 5.65 -11.10
CA VAL A 292 -17.48 4.65 -11.67
C VAL A 292 -18.29 3.60 -12.42
N PRO A 293 -18.10 3.46 -13.74
CA PRO A 293 -18.82 2.45 -14.51
C PRO A 293 -18.42 1.02 -14.11
N LEU A 294 -19.40 0.11 -14.09
CA LEU A 294 -19.19 -1.31 -13.75
C LEU A 294 -19.07 -2.22 -14.98
N GLU A 295 -19.57 -1.76 -16.12
CA GLU A 295 -19.51 -2.46 -17.40
C GLU A 295 -18.09 -2.43 -17.98
N THR A 296 -17.70 -3.52 -18.65
CA THR A 296 -16.30 -3.78 -19.04
C THR A 296 -15.70 -2.67 -19.93
N GLU A 297 -16.37 -2.29 -21.01
CA GLU A 297 -15.86 -1.28 -21.94
C GLU A 297 -15.85 0.13 -21.33
N PRO A 298 -16.95 0.63 -20.73
CA PRO A 298 -16.92 1.93 -20.04
C PRO A 298 -15.90 2.00 -18.90
N LEU A 299 -15.73 0.92 -18.12
CA LEU A 299 -14.71 0.82 -17.08
C LEU A 299 -13.29 0.88 -17.65
N THR A 300 -13.06 0.22 -18.77
CA THR A 300 -11.76 0.25 -19.46
C THR A 300 -11.41 1.67 -19.87
N ASN A 301 -12.35 2.37 -20.52
CA ASN A 301 -12.17 3.75 -20.95
C ASN A 301 -11.99 4.71 -19.76
N TRP A 302 -12.79 4.54 -18.71
CA TRP A 302 -12.68 5.32 -17.48
C TRP A 302 -11.31 5.15 -16.83
N LEU A 303 -10.80 3.91 -16.72
CA LEU A 303 -9.51 3.64 -16.11
C LEU A 303 -8.35 4.14 -16.99
N TYR A 304 -8.45 4.00 -18.32
CA TYR A 304 -7.48 4.57 -19.25
C TYR A 304 -7.40 6.09 -19.10
N GLN A 305 -8.55 6.75 -19.01
CA GLN A 305 -8.62 8.19 -18.82
C GLN A 305 -7.94 8.62 -17.51
N ARG A 306 -8.09 7.87 -16.40
CA ARG A 306 -7.36 8.16 -15.16
C ARG A 306 -5.85 8.14 -15.37
N PHE A 307 -5.32 7.17 -16.12
CA PHE A 307 -3.88 7.07 -16.39
C PHE A 307 -3.37 8.10 -17.40
N VAL A 308 -4.19 8.52 -18.37
CA VAL A 308 -3.88 9.69 -19.23
C VAL A 308 -3.77 10.95 -18.39
N GLU A 309 -4.66 11.14 -17.42
CA GLU A 309 -4.57 12.29 -16.50
C GLU A 309 -3.35 12.19 -15.58
N LYS A 310 -2.96 10.98 -15.12
CA LYS A 310 -1.71 10.77 -14.39
C LYS A 310 -0.49 11.15 -15.21
N GLU A 311 -0.47 10.81 -16.49
CA GLU A 311 0.59 11.19 -17.42
C GLU A 311 0.76 12.71 -17.45
N ALA A 312 -0.34 13.46 -17.60
CA ALA A 312 -0.32 14.92 -17.60
C ALA A 312 0.12 15.50 -16.25
N LEU A 313 -0.36 14.94 -15.12
CA LEU A 313 0.06 15.34 -13.77
C LEU A 313 1.56 15.14 -13.56
N LEU A 314 2.11 14.00 -13.98
CA LEU A 314 3.53 13.68 -13.84
C LEU A 314 4.40 14.52 -14.78
N ALA A 315 3.97 14.75 -16.03
CA ALA A 315 4.67 15.63 -16.96
C ALA A 315 4.79 17.04 -16.38
N HIS A 316 3.68 17.62 -15.93
CA HIS A 316 3.67 18.93 -15.27
C HIS A 316 4.56 18.95 -14.02
N PHE A 317 4.51 17.91 -13.18
CA PHE A 317 5.34 17.81 -11.99
C PHE A 317 6.83 17.74 -12.32
N TYR A 318 7.23 17.00 -13.35
CA TYR A 318 8.63 16.88 -13.74
C TYR A 318 9.17 18.14 -14.43
N GLU A 319 8.31 18.96 -15.02
CA GLU A 319 8.67 20.26 -15.59
C GLU A 319 8.75 21.37 -14.53
N THR A 320 7.79 21.41 -13.59
CA THR A 320 7.62 22.54 -12.67
C THR A 320 8.08 22.28 -11.24
N GLY A 321 8.19 21.01 -10.83
CA GLY A 321 8.47 20.60 -9.45
C GLY A 321 7.26 20.57 -8.53
N ALA A 322 6.04 20.87 -9.02
CA ALA A 322 4.81 20.85 -8.25
C ALA A 322 3.66 20.22 -9.06
N PHE A 323 2.63 19.72 -8.37
CA PHE A 323 1.40 19.32 -9.06
C PHE A 323 0.57 20.57 -9.41
N PRO A 324 -0.24 20.53 -10.49
CA PRO A 324 -1.02 21.68 -10.90
C PRO A 324 -2.07 22.03 -9.83
N PRO A 325 -2.43 23.33 -9.68
CA PRO A 325 -3.44 23.74 -8.73
C PRO A 325 -4.83 23.18 -9.10
N PRO A 326 -5.69 22.95 -8.09
CA PRO A 326 -7.09 22.64 -8.32
C PRO A 326 -7.77 23.70 -9.20
N LYS A 327 -8.79 23.30 -9.97
CA LYS A 327 -9.54 24.24 -10.82
C LYS A 327 -10.10 25.38 -9.97
N GLY A 328 -9.72 26.61 -10.30
CA GLY A 328 -10.16 27.83 -9.59
C GLY A 328 -9.23 28.29 -8.47
N GLN A 329 -8.10 27.62 -8.23
CA GLN A 329 -7.05 28.09 -7.32
C GLN A 329 -5.81 28.53 -8.11
N HIS A 330 -5.12 29.55 -7.59
CA HIS A 330 -3.88 30.04 -8.18
C HIS A 330 -2.66 29.21 -7.78
N GLU A 331 -2.70 28.56 -6.61
CA GLU A 331 -1.58 27.77 -6.08
C GLU A 331 -2.07 26.43 -5.52
N ALA A 332 -1.30 25.37 -5.78
CA ALA A 332 -1.49 24.08 -5.15
C ALA A 332 -0.89 24.12 -3.74
N GLN A 333 -1.66 23.80 -2.71
CA GLN A 333 -1.15 23.75 -1.34
C GLN A 333 -0.76 22.33 -0.96
N PRO A 334 0.55 21.98 -0.96
CA PRO A 334 0.98 20.70 -0.44
C PRO A 334 0.84 20.64 1.07
N LYS A 335 0.55 19.44 1.58
CA LYS A 335 0.59 19.14 3.00
C LYS A 335 1.72 18.15 3.27
N GLU A 336 2.63 18.50 4.16
CA GLU A 336 3.62 17.55 4.64
C GLU A 336 2.92 16.45 5.45
N MET A 337 3.27 15.19 5.17
CA MET A 337 2.78 14.07 5.98
C MET A 337 3.28 14.21 7.42
N THR A 338 2.56 13.61 8.37
CA THR A 338 3.02 13.59 9.77
C THR A 338 3.37 12.19 10.23
N LEU A 339 4.53 12.05 10.87
CA LEU A 339 4.93 10.86 11.62
C LEU A 339 5.37 11.29 13.00
N ASP A 340 4.66 10.85 14.03
CA ASP A 340 5.02 11.16 15.41
C ASP A 340 6.26 10.33 15.84
N PRO A 341 7.41 10.99 16.12
CA PRO A 341 8.61 10.30 16.55
C PRO A 341 8.44 9.57 17.89
N LYS A 342 7.59 10.08 18.79
CA LYS A 342 7.31 9.44 20.09
C LYS A 342 6.56 8.14 19.89
N TRP A 343 5.57 8.16 19.00
CA TRP A 343 4.85 6.95 18.58
C TRP A 343 5.77 5.92 17.93
N LEU A 344 6.65 6.33 17.02
CA LEU A 344 7.62 5.42 16.40
C LEU A 344 8.56 4.81 17.45
N LEU A 345 9.04 5.61 18.40
CA LEU A 345 9.87 5.11 19.49
C LEU A 345 9.11 4.07 20.33
N LEU A 346 7.86 4.34 20.69
CA LEU A 346 7.02 3.42 21.45
C LEU A 346 6.83 2.08 20.72
N VAL A 347 6.50 2.13 19.42
CA VAL A 347 6.35 0.92 18.59
C VAL A 347 7.66 0.12 18.53
N GLN A 348 8.79 0.80 18.38
CA GLN A 348 10.10 0.14 18.37
C GLN A 348 10.45 -0.49 19.72
N SER A 349 10.25 0.24 20.83
CA SER A 349 10.45 -0.27 22.18
C SER A 349 9.58 -1.48 22.47
N PHE A 350 8.31 -1.45 22.07
CA PHE A 350 7.40 -2.58 22.20
C PHE A 350 7.90 -3.81 21.43
N ALA A 351 8.41 -3.63 20.21
CA ALA A 351 8.93 -4.73 19.39
C ALA A 351 10.12 -5.44 20.04
N PHE A 352 11.09 -4.67 20.55
CA PHE A 352 12.26 -5.23 21.23
C PHE A 352 11.89 -5.88 22.58
N ALA A 353 11.00 -5.26 23.36
CA ALA A 353 10.48 -5.85 24.59
C ALA A 353 9.73 -7.16 24.33
N SER A 354 8.91 -7.20 23.27
CA SER A 354 8.19 -8.41 22.85
C SER A 354 9.15 -9.52 22.42
N GLY A 355 10.18 -9.19 21.64
CA GLY A 355 11.20 -10.16 21.23
C GLY A 355 11.95 -10.74 22.41
N TYR A 356 12.33 -9.90 23.37
CA TYR A 356 12.96 -10.36 24.61
C TYR A 356 12.02 -11.24 25.43
N PHE A 357 10.75 -10.84 25.58
CA PHE A 357 9.74 -11.64 26.27
C PHE A 357 9.60 -13.04 25.66
N TRP A 358 9.40 -13.14 24.34
CA TRP A 358 9.26 -14.42 23.66
C TRP A 358 10.53 -15.26 23.69
N TYR A 359 11.71 -14.65 23.64
CA TYR A 359 12.97 -15.34 23.83
C TYR A 359 13.05 -16.04 25.20
N ASN A 360 12.67 -15.35 26.28
CA ASN A 360 12.66 -15.93 27.62
C ASN A 360 11.63 -17.07 27.73
N VAL A 361 10.44 -16.91 27.15
CA VAL A 361 9.41 -17.96 27.11
C VAL A 361 9.94 -19.21 26.39
N LEU A 362 10.55 -19.04 25.22
CA LEU A 362 11.11 -20.15 24.44
C LEU A 362 12.29 -20.83 25.15
N GLN A 363 13.17 -20.06 25.80
CA GLN A 363 14.24 -20.61 26.63
C GLN A 363 13.69 -21.44 27.78
N TYR A 364 12.69 -20.93 28.50
CA TYR A 364 12.06 -21.65 29.59
C TYR A 364 11.52 -23.01 29.11
N PHE A 365 10.76 -23.02 28.00
CA PHE A 365 10.28 -24.28 27.42
C PHE A 365 11.42 -25.20 26.99
N TYR A 366 12.49 -24.66 26.40
CA TYR A 366 13.65 -25.46 26.02
C TYR A 366 14.24 -26.19 27.24
N TYR A 367 14.51 -25.48 28.34
CA TYR A 367 15.03 -26.09 29.58
C TYR A 367 14.06 -27.05 30.27
N CYS A 368 12.75 -26.92 30.05
CA CYS A 368 11.77 -27.85 30.61
C CYS A 368 11.68 -29.16 29.81
N PHE A 369 12.00 -29.16 28.52
CA PHE A 369 11.79 -30.30 27.62
C PHE A 369 13.08 -30.97 27.12
N PHE A 370 14.22 -30.29 27.21
CA PHE A 370 15.55 -30.77 26.83
C PHE A 370 16.56 -30.42 27.92
#